data_AF-A0A6N8NC24-F1
#
_entry.id   AF-A0A6N8NC24-F1
#
_cell.length_a   1.000
_cell.length_b   1.000
_cell.length_c   1.000
_cell.angle_alpha   90.00
_cell.angle_beta   90.00
_cell.angle_gamma   90.00
#
_symmetry.space_group_name_H-M   'P 1'
#
loop_
_entity.id
_entity.type
_entity.pdbx_description
1 polymer ?
#
loop_
_entity_poly.entity_id
_entity_poly.type
_entity_poly.pdbx_seq_one_letter_code
_entity_poly.pdbx_strand_id
1 'polypeptide(L)'
;AQHLALLQKMDHRQHSAFPELPQQIAALYEWFSARCRWKEKALTQRGLLVQAGDQSEQIFTRWRAGAYNAWSLPGRCFIVLEELRWGAFGDACRLGSPQAVALLLGDLLEKATQHLAESINAAPTTRHYYHQWFASSTVPTGGEHADFLSWLGKWTTADKQPVCWSVTQRWQTVALGMPRLCSAQRLAGAMLEEIFSVNLA
;
A
#
# COMPACT_ATOMS: atom_id res chain seq x y z
N ALA A 1 -54.34 13.91 37.93
CA ALA A 1 -53.77 12.58 37.65
C ALA A 1 -54.08 12.07 36.23
N GLN A 2 -55.32 12.21 35.72
CA GLN A 2 -55.70 11.64 34.41
C GLN A 2 -55.06 12.33 33.18
N HIS A 3 -54.76 13.62 33.26
CA HIS A 3 -54.14 14.38 32.16
C HIS A 3 -52.66 14.02 31.92
N LEU A 4 -51.96 13.53 32.96
CA LEU A 4 -50.55 13.16 32.90
C LEU A 4 -50.36 11.74 32.30
N ALA A 5 -51.33 10.85 32.53
CA ALA A 5 -51.39 9.53 31.90
C ALA A 5 -51.72 9.60 30.39
N LEU A 6 -52.45 10.64 29.97
CA LEU A 6 -52.78 10.88 28.56
C LEU A 6 -51.59 11.45 27.79
N LEU A 7 -50.80 12.34 28.41
CA LEU A 7 -49.53 12.83 27.87
C LEU A 7 -48.47 11.73 27.80
N GLN A 8 -48.36 10.86 28.81
CA GLN A 8 -47.47 9.70 28.74
C GLN A 8 -47.86 8.73 27.60
N LYS A 9 -49.16 8.50 27.36
CA LYS A 9 -49.63 7.70 26.21
C LYS A 9 -49.35 8.36 24.85
N MET A 10 -49.27 9.70 24.79
CA MET A 10 -48.90 10.44 23.58
C MET A 10 -47.39 10.42 23.33
N ASP A 11 -46.57 10.54 24.37
CA ASP A 11 -45.11 10.35 24.30
C ASP A 11 -44.73 8.93 23.86
N HIS A 12 -45.47 7.91 24.33
CA HIS A 12 -45.22 6.53 23.91
C HIS A 12 -45.65 6.27 22.46
N ARG A 13 -46.62 7.03 21.91
CA ARG A 13 -47.04 6.95 20.50
C ARG A 13 -46.11 7.67 19.52
N GLN A 14 -45.12 8.43 19.98
CA GLN A 14 -44.11 9.05 19.12
C GLN A 14 -42.85 8.19 18.90
N HIS A 15 -42.86 6.91 19.32
CA HIS A 15 -41.77 5.99 18.99
C HIS A 15 -41.82 5.56 17.52
N SER A 16 -40.98 6.24 16.72
CA SER A 16 -40.46 5.87 15.40
C SER A 16 -41.45 5.77 14.23
N ALA A 17 -41.29 6.66 13.25
CA ALA A 17 -41.97 6.58 11.95
C ALA A 17 -41.56 5.33 11.12
N PHE A 18 -40.54 4.57 11.56
CA PHE A 18 -40.09 3.34 10.93
C PHE A 18 -39.48 2.36 11.97
N PRO A 19 -40.29 1.63 12.74
CA PRO A 19 -39.77 0.69 13.75
C PRO A 19 -38.98 -0.47 13.16
N GLU A 20 -39.22 -0.82 11.89
CA GLU A 20 -38.55 -1.93 11.19
C GLU A 20 -37.28 -1.51 10.43
N LEU A 21 -37.04 -0.22 10.23
CA LEU A 21 -35.88 0.28 9.46
C LEU A 21 -34.52 -0.18 10.07
N PRO A 22 -34.32 -0.16 11.41
CA PRO A 22 -33.11 -0.69 12.00
C PRO A 22 -32.91 -2.20 11.73
N GLN A 23 -33.99 -2.99 11.74
CA GLN A 23 -33.94 -4.42 11.45
C GLN A 23 -33.65 -4.69 9.96
N GLN A 24 -34.23 -3.90 9.06
CA GLN A 24 -33.95 -3.98 7.63
C GLN A 24 -32.50 -3.61 7.30
N ILE A 25 -31.95 -2.58 7.93
CA ILE A 25 -30.53 -2.21 7.79
C ILE A 25 -29.63 -3.33 8.30
N ALA A 26 -29.94 -3.92 9.46
CA ALA A 26 -29.19 -5.04 10.01
C ALA A 26 -29.23 -6.27 9.07
N ALA A 27 -30.40 -6.62 8.55
CA ALA A 27 -30.56 -7.72 7.60
C ALA A 27 -29.79 -7.49 6.29
N LEU A 28 -29.82 -6.27 5.76
CA LEU A 28 -29.02 -5.89 4.58
C LEU A 28 -27.53 -6.00 4.88
N TYR A 29 -27.08 -5.51 6.04
CA TYR A 29 -25.68 -5.58 6.45
C TYR A 29 -25.20 -7.04 6.58
N GLU A 30 -25.99 -7.92 7.19
CA GLU A 30 -25.68 -9.34 7.29
C GLU A 30 -25.60 -10.01 5.92
N TRP A 31 -26.55 -9.72 5.04
CA TRP A 31 -26.56 -10.24 3.68
C TRP A 31 -25.34 -9.79 2.87
N PHE A 32 -25.01 -8.49 2.91
CA PHE A 32 -23.81 -7.95 2.28
C PHE A 32 -22.55 -8.58 2.85
N SER A 33 -22.45 -8.71 4.17
CA SER A 33 -21.32 -9.33 4.84
C SER A 33 -21.14 -10.78 4.45
N ALA A 34 -22.23 -11.56 4.37
CA ALA A 34 -22.19 -12.94 3.92
C ALA A 34 -21.72 -13.05 2.46
N ARG A 35 -22.18 -12.15 1.59
CA ARG A 35 -21.75 -12.10 0.19
C ARG A 35 -20.30 -11.68 0.03
N CYS A 36 -19.81 -10.74 0.84
CA CYS A 36 -18.40 -10.36 0.91
C CYS A 36 -17.53 -11.56 1.31
N ARG A 37 -17.86 -12.24 2.41
CA ARG A 37 -17.14 -13.44 2.86
C ARG A 37 -17.12 -14.56 1.81
N TRP A 38 -18.23 -14.76 1.08
CA TRP A 38 -18.27 -15.75 0.01
C TRP A 38 -17.34 -15.39 -1.16
N LYS A 39 -17.35 -14.12 -1.60
CA LYS A 39 -16.44 -13.64 -2.65
C LYS A 39 -14.97 -13.73 -2.22
N GLU A 40 -14.68 -13.37 -0.98
CA GLU A 40 -13.35 -13.50 -0.37
C GLU A 40 -12.89 -14.97 -0.32
N LYS A 41 -13.80 -15.89 0.05
CA LYS A 41 -13.53 -17.33 0.02
C LYS A 41 -13.30 -17.86 -1.39
N ALA A 42 -14.05 -17.38 -2.38
CA ALA A 42 -13.85 -17.77 -3.78
C ALA A 42 -12.54 -17.19 -4.35
N LEU A 43 -12.13 -16.01 -3.90
CA LEU A 43 -10.83 -15.41 -4.24
C LEU A 43 -9.67 -16.18 -3.61
N THR A 44 -9.78 -16.58 -2.35
CA THR A 44 -8.77 -17.41 -1.65
C THR A 44 -8.69 -18.84 -2.18
N GLN A 45 -9.78 -19.39 -2.74
CA GLN A 45 -9.78 -20.69 -3.45
C GLN A 45 -9.02 -20.64 -4.79
N ARG A 46 -8.99 -19.48 -5.45
CA ARG A 46 -8.06 -19.23 -6.57
C ARG A 46 -6.69 -19.03 -5.97
N GLY A 47 -5.65 -19.64 -6.54
CA GLY A 47 -4.29 -19.60 -6.00
C GLY A 47 -3.72 -18.19 -5.90
N LEU A 48 -4.07 -17.44 -4.85
CA LEU A 48 -3.65 -16.05 -4.62
C LEU A 48 -2.13 -15.92 -4.62
N LEU A 49 -1.43 -16.91 -4.05
CA LEU A 49 0.03 -16.95 -4.05
C LEU A 49 0.61 -17.06 -5.46
N VAL A 50 -0.03 -17.84 -6.34
CA VAL A 50 0.38 -17.97 -7.74
C VAL A 50 0.15 -16.65 -8.46
N GLN A 51 -1.02 -16.04 -8.28
CA GLN A 51 -1.33 -14.75 -8.90
C GLN A 51 -0.42 -13.61 -8.40
N ALA A 52 -0.07 -13.61 -7.11
CA ALA A 52 0.88 -12.69 -6.52
C ALA A 52 2.28 -12.87 -7.11
N GLY A 53 2.73 -14.12 -7.24
CA GLY A 53 3.99 -14.47 -7.90
C GLY A 53 4.03 -14.00 -9.34
N ASP A 54 3.00 -14.31 -10.13
CA ASP A 54 2.88 -13.92 -11.53
C ASP A 54 2.90 -12.40 -11.71
N GLN A 55 2.16 -11.66 -10.86
CA GLN A 55 2.16 -10.20 -10.90
C GLN A 55 3.54 -9.63 -10.54
N SER A 56 4.19 -10.17 -9.50
CA SER A 56 5.54 -9.76 -9.10
C SER A 56 6.52 -9.93 -10.26
N GLU A 57 6.56 -11.11 -10.88
CA GLU A 57 7.44 -11.36 -12.03
C GLU A 57 7.15 -10.44 -13.21
N GLN A 58 5.88 -10.19 -13.53
CA GLN A 58 5.49 -9.29 -14.61
C GLN A 58 6.00 -7.85 -14.37
N ILE A 59 5.80 -7.32 -13.15
CA ILE A 59 6.20 -5.95 -12.81
C ILE A 59 7.74 -5.83 -12.78
N PHE A 60 8.46 -6.80 -12.21
CA PHE A 60 9.92 -6.79 -12.21
C PHE A 60 10.52 -6.98 -13.60
N THR A 61 9.84 -7.69 -14.50
CA THR A 61 10.22 -7.77 -15.92
C THR A 61 10.10 -6.41 -16.59
N ARG A 62 9.01 -5.67 -16.33
CA ARG A 62 8.84 -4.28 -16.81
C ARG A 62 9.89 -3.34 -16.21
N TRP A 63 10.23 -3.52 -14.94
CA TRP A 63 11.26 -2.70 -14.28
C TRP A 63 12.64 -2.92 -14.91
N ARG A 64 13.04 -4.18 -15.10
CA ARG A 64 14.28 -4.54 -15.80
C ARG A 64 14.31 -4.04 -17.24
N ALA A 65 13.17 -4.03 -17.93
CA ALA A 65 13.04 -3.48 -19.27
C ALA A 65 13.09 -1.93 -19.32
N GLY A 66 13.18 -1.26 -18.18
CA GLY A 66 13.31 0.19 -18.10
C GLY A 66 12.01 0.97 -18.21
N ALA A 67 10.84 0.32 -18.03
CA ALA A 67 9.54 0.98 -18.11
C ALA A 67 9.37 2.14 -17.10
N TYR A 68 10.13 2.12 -16.00
CA TYR A 68 10.10 3.14 -14.95
C TYR A 68 11.29 4.11 -15.03
N ASN A 69 12.06 4.12 -16.13
CA ASN A 69 13.30 4.89 -16.17
C ASN A 69 13.14 6.40 -16.02
N ALA A 70 11.93 6.93 -16.22
CA ALA A 70 11.61 8.34 -15.98
C ALA A 70 11.83 8.81 -14.52
N TRP A 71 11.72 7.92 -13.53
CA TRP A 71 11.88 8.27 -12.12
C TRP A 71 13.29 7.98 -11.58
N SER A 72 13.65 8.61 -10.46
CA SER A 72 14.85 8.26 -9.69
C SER A 72 14.78 6.80 -9.21
N LEU A 73 15.93 6.19 -8.89
CA LEU A 73 15.97 4.79 -8.44
C LEU A 73 14.98 4.44 -7.30
N PRO A 74 14.91 5.21 -6.20
CA PRO A 74 13.92 4.95 -5.18
C PRO A 74 12.49 5.24 -5.65
N GLY A 75 12.29 6.23 -6.54
CA GLY A 75 10.98 6.48 -7.16
C GLY A 75 10.48 5.31 -7.99
N ARG A 76 11.38 4.64 -8.74
CA ARG A 76 11.06 3.40 -9.47
C ARG A 76 10.61 2.29 -8.54
N CYS A 77 11.36 2.09 -7.45
CA CYS A 77 11.03 1.08 -6.46
C CYS A 77 9.69 1.38 -5.80
N PHE A 78 9.44 2.63 -5.41
CA PHE A 78 8.16 3.05 -4.84
C PHE A 78 6.98 2.75 -5.77
N ILE A 79 7.07 3.10 -7.06
CA ILE A 79 6.00 2.83 -8.03
C ILE A 79 5.77 1.34 -8.21
N VAL A 80 6.82 0.54 -8.31
CA VAL A 80 6.72 -0.93 -8.40
C VAL A 80 6.01 -1.52 -7.19
N LEU A 81 6.38 -1.08 -5.98
CA LEU A 81 5.75 -1.54 -4.74
C LEU A 81 4.29 -1.07 -4.63
N GLU A 82 3.96 0.13 -5.08
CA GLU A 82 2.58 0.61 -5.16
C GLU A 82 1.76 -0.23 -6.17
N GLU A 83 2.26 -0.47 -7.39
CA GLU A 83 1.57 -1.32 -8.38
C GLU A 83 1.29 -2.72 -7.81
N LEU A 84 2.20 -3.29 -7.02
CA LEU A 84 1.99 -4.55 -6.32
C LEU A 84 0.95 -4.45 -5.20
N ARG A 85 1.00 -3.39 -4.38
CA ARG A 85 0.08 -3.17 -3.25
C ARG A 85 -1.39 -3.10 -3.70
N TRP A 86 -1.65 -2.50 -4.86
CA TRP A 86 -3.00 -2.35 -5.41
C TRP A 86 -3.49 -3.57 -6.22
N GLY A 87 -2.63 -4.57 -6.47
CA GLY A 87 -2.97 -5.74 -7.27
C GLY A 87 -3.10 -7.05 -6.49
N ALA A 88 -3.02 -8.17 -7.21
CA ALA A 88 -3.13 -9.52 -6.68
C ALA A 88 -2.07 -9.83 -5.59
N PHE A 89 -0.88 -9.25 -5.68
CA PHE A 89 0.14 -9.35 -4.65
C PHE A 89 -0.34 -8.74 -3.33
N GLY A 90 -0.85 -7.50 -3.37
CA GLY A 90 -1.44 -6.86 -2.19
C GLY A 90 -2.66 -7.60 -1.66
N ASP A 91 -3.49 -8.19 -2.54
CA ASP A 91 -4.62 -9.05 -2.11
C ASP A 91 -4.12 -10.29 -1.38
N ALA A 92 -3.06 -10.94 -1.88
CA ALA A 92 -2.43 -12.07 -1.21
C ALA A 92 -1.81 -11.67 0.15
N CYS A 93 -1.26 -10.46 0.26
CA CYS A 93 -0.79 -9.93 1.55
C CYS A 93 -1.94 -9.70 2.56
N ARG A 94 -3.12 -9.28 2.10
CA ARG A 94 -4.29 -9.00 2.96
C ARG A 94 -5.06 -10.26 3.36
N LEU A 95 -5.16 -11.22 2.44
CA LEU A 95 -6.03 -12.41 2.59
C LEU A 95 -5.26 -13.70 2.88
N GLY A 96 -3.94 -13.69 2.71
CA GLY A 96 -3.08 -14.86 2.88
C GLY A 96 -2.81 -15.20 4.35
N SER A 97 -2.30 -16.42 4.59
CA SER A 97 -1.82 -16.79 5.92
C SER A 97 -0.53 -16.02 6.27
N PRO A 98 -0.27 -15.71 7.55
CA PRO A 98 0.92 -14.95 7.95
C PRO A 98 2.24 -15.53 7.43
N GLN A 99 2.35 -16.86 7.39
CA GLN A 99 3.54 -17.56 6.87
C GLN A 99 3.69 -17.37 5.37
N ALA A 100 2.59 -17.45 4.61
CA ALA A 100 2.60 -17.22 3.17
C ALA A 100 2.94 -15.76 2.83
N VAL A 101 2.38 -14.81 3.58
CA VAL A 101 2.68 -13.38 3.43
C VAL A 101 4.14 -13.08 3.72
N ALA A 102 4.71 -13.67 4.78
CA ALA A 102 6.14 -13.51 5.09
C ALA A 102 7.05 -14.01 3.97
N LEU A 103 6.71 -15.13 3.33
CA LEU A 103 7.45 -15.65 2.17
C LEU A 103 7.35 -14.71 0.96
N LEU A 104 6.14 -14.22 0.64
CA LEU A 104 5.93 -13.27 -0.46
C LEU A 104 6.72 -11.96 -0.25
N LEU A 105 6.64 -11.39 0.96
CA LEU A 105 7.36 -10.16 1.29
C LEU A 105 8.88 -10.36 1.31
N GLY A 106 9.35 -11.53 1.74
CA GLY A 106 10.77 -11.89 1.69
C GLY A 106 11.33 -11.96 0.27
N ASP A 107 10.62 -12.65 -0.63
CA ASP A 107 10.97 -12.74 -2.05
C ASP A 107 10.93 -11.36 -2.75
N LEU A 108 9.90 -10.57 -2.45
CA LEU A 108 9.79 -9.20 -2.96
C LEU A 108 10.94 -8.31 -2.48
N LEU A 109 11.33 -8.43 -1.20
CA LEU A 109 12.46 -7.70 -0.64
C LEU A 109 13.77 -8.06 -1.35
N GLU A 110 14.01 -9.36 -1.58
CA GLU A 110 15.20 -9.84 -2.27
C GLU A 110 15.28 -9.26 -3.69
N LYS A 111 14.18 -9.34 -4.46
CA LYS A 111 14.09 -8.80 -5.83
C LYS A 111 14.32 -7.30 -5.88
N ALA A 112 13.64 -6.54 -5.02
CA ALA A 112 13.79 -5.08 -4.96
C ALA A 112 15.20 -4.66 -4.57
N THR A 113 15.78 -5.34 -3.58
CA THR A 113 17.14 -5.10 -3.10
C THR A 113 18.16 -5.36 -4.20
N GLN A 114 18.08 -6.53 -4.84
CA GLN A 114 19.01 -6.93 -5.90
C GLN A 114 18.97 -5.93 -7.06
N HIS A 115 17.76 -5.59 -7.53
CA HIS A 115 17.60 -4.68 -8.67
C HIS A 115 18.11 -3.26 -8.36
N LEU A 116 17.90 -2.76 -7.14
CA LEU A 116 18.44 -1.45 -6.72
C LEU A 116 19.98 -1.48 -6.63
N ALA A 117 20.56 -2.56 -6.11
CA ALA A 117 22.01 -2.71 -5.98
C ALA A 117 22.70 -2.77 -7.36
N GLU A 118 22.13 -3.55 -8.29
CA GLU A 118 22.58 -3.65 -9.68
C GLU A 118 22.53 -2.30 -10.39
N SER A 119 21.48 -1.51 -10.13
CA SER A 119 21.29 -0.18 -10.76
C SER A 119 22.39 0.83 -10.43
N ILE A 120 23.13 0.64 -9.32
CA ILE A 120 24.27 1.47 -8.93
C ILE A 120 25.60 0.72 -8.99
N ASN A 121 25.61 -0.50 -9.51
CA ASN A 121 26.76 -1.39 -9.60
C ASN A 121 27.47 -1.60 -8.24
N ALA A 122 26.68 -1.90 -7.19
CA ALA A 122 27.18 -2.13 -5.84
C ALA A 122 26.60 -3.42 -5.25
N ALA A 123 27.18 -3.91 -4.16
CA ALA A 123 26.59 -5.02 -3.42
C ALA A 123 25.33 -4.55 -2.64
N PRO A 124 24.34 -5.44 -2.40
CA PRO A 124 23.12 -5.13 -1.65
C PRO A 124 23.30 -4.43 -0.30
N THR A 125 24.43 -4.69 0.37
CA THR A 125 24.78 -4.19 1.71
C THR A 125 25.71 -2.97 1.67
N THR A 126 26.26 -2.62 0.50
CA THR A 126 27.14 -1.44 0.35
C THR A 126 26.33 -0.17 0.58
N ARG A 127 26.85 0.71 1.43
CA ARG A 127 26.15 1.93 1.84
C ARG A 127 26.55 3.10 0.96
N HIS A 128 25.56 3.86 0.53
CA HIS A 128 25.69 5.08 -0.26
C HIS A 128 24.94 6.23 0.41
N TYR A 129 25.43 7.45 0.21
CA TYR A 129 24.72 8.61 0.70
C TYR A 129 23.37 8.76 -0.02
N TYR A 130 22.36 9.25 0.70
CA TYR A 130 20.99 9.33 0.17
C TYR A 130 20.93 10.08 -1.18
N HIS A 131 21.69 11.16 -1.37
CA HIS A 131 21.69 11.92 -2.63
C HIS A 131 22.10 11.07 -3.85
N GLN A 132 22.92 10.04 -3.67
CA GLN A 132 23.32 9.15 -4.76
C GLN A 132 22.14 8.29 -5.25
N TRP A 133 21.26 7.88 -4.33
CA TRP A 133 20.02 7.17 -4.69
C TRP A 133 19.03 8.09 -5.40
N PHE A 134 18.99 9.36 -5.02
CA PHE A 134 18.06 10.37 -5.53
C PHE A 134 18.58 11.12 -6.76
N ALA A 135 19.74 10.73 -7.29
CA ALA A 135 20.25 11.33 -8.51
C ALA A 135 19.18 11.29 -9.62
N SER A 136 19.03 12.42 -10.30
CA SER A 136 17.96 12.60 -11.29
C SER A 136 18.06 11.56 -12.40
N SER A 137 16.90 11.17 -12.95
CA SER A 137 16.89 10.31 -14.13
C SER A 137 17.66 10.96 -15.28
N THR A 138 18.42 10.16 -16.01
CA THR A 138 19.08 10.56 -17.26
C THR A 138 18.11 10.71 -18.42
N VAL A 139 16.86 10.26 -18.25
CA VAL A 139 15.78 10.45 -19.23
C VAL A 139 15.20 11.86 -19.02
N PRO A 140 15.22 12.72 -20.05
CA PRO A 140 14.58 14.03 -19.97
C PRO A 140 13.08 13.83 -19.95
N THR A 141 12.52 13.72 -18.76
CA THR A 141 11.08 13.72 -18.54
C THR A 141 10.66 15.06 -18.00
N GLY A 142 9.64 15.67 -18.61
CA GLY A 142 9.02 16.89 -18.09
C GLY A 142 8.52 16.70 -16.65
N GLY A 143 8.14 17.80 -15.99
CA GLY A 143 7.69 17.82 -14.58
C GLY A 143 6.55 16.85 -14.24
N GLU A 144 5.82 16.36 -15.24
CA GLU A 144 4.67 15.44 -15.12
C GLU A 144 4.96 14.17 -14.31
N HIS A 145 6.15 13.57 -14.46
CA HIS A 145 6.49 12.33 -13.75
C HIS A 145 6.70 12.56 -12.25
N ALA A 146 7.27 13.71 -11.89
CA ALA A 146 7.45 14.10 -10.51
C ALA A 146 6.12 14.49 -9.85
N ASP A 147 5.23 15.13 -10.61
CA ASP A 147 3.89 15.49 -10.13
C ASP A 147 3.03 14.23 -9.93
N PHE A 148 3.15 13.24 -10.82
CA PHE A 148 2.56 11.91 -10.65
C PHE A 148 3.08 11.22 -9.39
N LEU A 149 4.40 11.21 -9.19
CA LEU A 149 5.01 10.57 -8.01
C LEU A 149 4.56 11.24 -6.71
N SER A 150 4.47 12.58 -6.69
CA SER A 150 3.93 13.36 -5.58
C SER A 150 2.45 13.05 -5.32
N TRP A 151 1.65 12.91 -6.39
CA TRP A 151 0.26 12.50 -6.28
C TRP A 151 0.11 11.09 -5.69
N LEU A 152 0.90 10.12 -6.16
CA LEU A 152 0.89 8.75 -5.66
C LEU A 152 1.31 8.66 -4.19
N GLY A 153 2.25 9.52 -3.77
CA GLY A 153 2.74 9.61 -2.40
C GLY A 153 1.85 10.39 -1.42
N LYS A 154 0.67 10.89 -1.82
CA LYS A 154 -0.19 11.72 -0.95
C LYS A 154 -0.61 11.05 0.36
N TRP A 155 -0.61 9.72 0.41
CA TRP A 155 -0.95 8.97 1.62
C TRP A 155 0.20 8.90 2.63
N THR A 156 1.42 9.24 2.22
CA THR A 156 2.62 9.19 3.07
C THR A 156 2.77 10.46 3.89
N THR A 157 3.30 10.34 5.10
CA THR A 157 3.67 11.50 5.93
C THR A 157 5.10 11.36 6.45
N ALA A 158 5.79 12.48 6.69
CA ALA A 158 7.20 12.48 7.10
C ALA A 158 7.47 11.79 8.45
N ASP A 159 6.45 11.70 9.30
CA ASP A 159 6.47 11.06 10.61
C ASP A 159 6.19 9.55 10.56
N LYS A 160 5.26 9.10 9.71
CA LYS A 160 4.85 7.69 9.64
C LYS A 160 5.56 6.89 8.55
N GLN A 161 5.82 7.53 7.40
CA GLN A 161 6.49 6.93 6.24
C GLN A 161 7.62 7.83 5.76
N PRO A 162 8.66 8.06 6.58
CA PRO A 162 9.73 9.00 6.26
C PRO A 162 10.46 8.65 4.95
N VAL A 163 10.60 7.37 4.60
CA VAL A 163 11.29 6.96 3.38
C VAL A 163 10.42 7.22 2.16
N CYS A 164 9.22 6.63 2.08
CA CYS A 164 8.29 6.82 0.97
C CYS A 164 7.89 8.29 0.79
N TRP A 165 7.73 9.05 1.88
CA TRP A 165 7.51 10.49 1.82
C TRP A 165 8.71 11.20 1.17
N SER A 166 9.93 10.91 1.61
CA SER A 166 11.14 11.54 1.04
C SER A 166 11.31 11.22 -0.46
N VAL A 167 10.92 10.01 -0.87
CA VAL A 167 10.94 9.56 -2.27
C VAL A 167 9.93 10.30 -3.15
N THR A 168 8.76 10.64 -2.59
CA THR A 168 7.64 11.17 -3.37
C THR A 168 7.54 12.69 -3.34
N GLN A 169 8.13 13.36 -2.36
CA GLN A 169 8.10 14.82 -2.28
C GLN A 169 9.13 15.47 -3.21
N ARG A 170 8.67 16.48 -3.95
CA ARG A 170 9.50 17.35 -4.79
C ARG A 170 10.03 18.51 -3.94
N TRP A 171 11.34 18.79 -4.01
CA TRP A 171 11.97 20.03 -3.51
C TRP A 171 11.93 20.30 -2.00
N GLN A 172 11.53 19.33 -1.16
CA GLN A 172 11.62 19.46 0.29
C GLN A 172 12.86 18.77 0.85
N THR A 173 13.32 19.24 2.01
CA THR A 173 14.32 18.53 2.79
C THR A 173 13.80 17.13 3.13
N VAL A 174 14.59 16.12 2.79
CA VAL A 174 14.40 14.73 3.19
C VAL A 174 14.02 14.61 4.67
N ALA A 175 13.01 13.79 4.97
CA ALA A 175 12.44 13.60 6.30
C ALA A 175 13.50 13.20 7.33
N LEU A 176 13.25 13.51 8.60
CA LEU A 176 14.18 13.19 9.69
C LEU A 176 14.41 11.67 9.82
N GLY A 177 13.38 10.85 9.55
CA GLY A 177 13.46 9.40 9.61
C GLY A 177 14.14 8.73 8.40
N MET A 178 14.47 9.49 7.35
CA MET A 178 15.14 8.93 6.17
C MET A 178 16.63 8.68 6.48
N PRO A 179 17.16 7.48 6.21
CA PRO A 179 18.57 7.20 6.42
C PRO A 179 19.45 8.04 5.47
N ARG A 180 20.42 8.76 6.04
CA ARG A 180 21.36 9.60 5.28
C ARG A 180 22.44 8.80 4.56
N LEU A 181 22.72 7.60 5.07
CA LEU A 181 23.67 6.64 4.53
C LEU A 181 22.97 5.27 4.58
N CYS A 182 22.61 4.72 3.42
CA CYS A 182 21.86 3.47 3.33
C CYS A 182 22.34 2.60 2.17
N SER A 183 22.14 1.29 2.32
CA SER A 183 22.31 0.32 1.25
C SER A 183 21.00 0.08 0.51
N ALA A 184 21.07 -0.61 -0.63
CA ALA A 184 19.89 -1.06 -1.37
C ALA A 184 18.94 -1.84 -0.47
N GLN A 185 19.48 -2.77 0.33
CA GLN A 185 18.72 -3.58 1.27
C GLN A 185 17.98 -2.73 2.31
N ARG A 186 18.65 -1.73 2.89
CA ARG A 186 18.01 -0.87 3.90
C ARG A 186 16.91 0.00 3.28
N LEU A 187 17.15 0.51 2.07
CA LEU A 187 16.21 1.36 1.35
C LEU A 187 14.96 0.58 0.92
N ALA A 188 15.14 -0.57 0.26
CA ALA A 188 14.05 -1.46 -0.14
C ALA A 188 13.25 -1.96 1.06
N GLY A 189 13.94 -2.42 2.12
CA GLY A 189 13.30 -2.89 3.33
C GLY A 189 12.42 -1.85 3.99
N ALA A 190 12.91 -0.60 4.13
CA ALA A 190 12.13 0.48 4.72
C ALA A 190 10.89 0.82 3.87
N MET A 191 11.01 0.91 2.54
CA MET A 191 9.84 1.17 1.68
C MET A 191 8.82 0.03 1.75
N LEU A 192 9.28 -1.22 1.73
CA LEU A 192 8.40 -2.38 1.79
C LEU A 192 7.65 -2.45 3.13
N GLU A 193 8.35 -2.20 4.24
CA GLU A 193 7.72 -2.05 5.56
C GLU A 193 6.70 -0.91 5.57
N GLU A 194 7.05 0.28 5.09
CA GLU A 194 6.14 1.43 5.08
C GLU A 194 4.89 1.22 4.20
N ILE A 195 5.01 0.50 3.08
CA ILE A 195 3.93 0.29 2.11
C ILE A 195 3.01 -0.87 2.52
N PHE A 196 3.56 -1.98 3.00
CA PHE A 196 2.79 -3.19 3.28
C PHE A 196 2.39 -3.34 4.74
N SER A 197 3.09 -2.71 5.70
CA SER A 197 2.71 -2.79 7.12
C SER A 197 1.44 -1.99 7.45
N VAL A 198 1.09 -0.98 6.64
CA VAL A 198 -0.19 -0.26 6.77
C VAL A 198 -1.39 -1.20 6.62
N ASN A 199 -1.22 -2.34 5.95
CA ASN A 199 -2.30 -3.32 5.74
C ASN A 199 -2.31 -4.45 6.79
N LEU A 200 -1.38 -4.45 7.74
CA LEU A 200 -1.22 -5.50 8.76
C LEU A 200 -1.72 -5.09 10.16
N ALA A 201 -2.27 -3.87 10.29
CA ALA A 201 -2.90 -3.35 11.51
C ALA A 201 -4.42 -3.21 11.29
#